data_AF-A0A6A4MHY0-F1
#
_entry.id   AF-A0A6A4MHY0-F1
#
_cell.length_a   1.000
_cell.length_b   1.000
_cell.length_c   1.000
_cell.angle_alpha   90.00
_cell.angle_beta   90.00
_cell.angle_gamma   90.00
#
_symmetry.space_group_name_H-M   'P 1'
#
loop_
_entity.id
_entity.type
_entity.pdbx_description
1 polymer ?
#
loop_
_entity_poly.entity_id
_entity_poly.type
_entity_poly.pdbx_seq_one_letter_code
_entity_poly.pdbx_strand_id
1 'polypeptide(L)'
;MIHVKTESDDIGRTDDITKPPNAIIIHGPYECLLNTVEACAINIWPELNRYFPFIYCVETLVYEHKQHEWESCFDKLGLDPKPIDQCYNGEYGKELELQYAAETNALQPPHKYVPWVVVDGEPLYEDYENFLSYVCNAYKGTDTPQSCTKTYLNAVSKGEGKYKHLVCYMERMIPTWEK
;
A
#
# COMPACT_ATOMS: atom_id res chain seq x y z
N MET A 1 15.22 1.48 7.15
CA MET A 1 14.31 1.57 5.99
C MET A 1 12.98 0.98 6.45
N ILE A 2 11.87 1.69 6.25
CA ILE A 2 10.52 1.16 6.53
C ILE A 2 9.97 0.74 5.18
N HIS A 3 9.66 -0.54 5.01
CA HIS A 3 8.88 -1.01 3.88
C HIS A 3 7.50 -1.40 4.42
N VAL A 4 6.48 -0.68 3.96
CA VAL A 4 5.08 -1.08 4.12
C VAL A 4 4.69 -1.65 2.78
N LYS A 5 4.52 -2.97 2.71
CA LYS A 5 3.99 -3.63 1.52
C LYS A 5 2.48 -3.71 1.65
N THR A 6 1.81 -2.94 0.80
CA THR A 6 0.36 -2.95 0.61
C THR A 6 -0.03 -4.13 -0.27
N GLU A 7 -1.33 -4.43 -0.38
CA GLU A 7 -1.89 -5.47 -1.28
C GLU A 7 -1.42 -5.34 -2.74
N SER A 8 -0.82 -4.20 -3.08
CA SER A 8 -0.15 -3.90 -4.34
C SER A 8 0.92 -4.88 -4.79
N ASP A 9 1.41 -5.69 -3.86
CA ASP A 9 2.61 -6.50 -4.00
C ASP A 9 2.36 -8.00 -4.25
N ASP A 10 1.09 -8.45 -4.27
CA ASP A 10 0.67 -9.86 -4.37
C ASP A 10 0.53 -10.38 -5.82
N ILE A 11 1.53 -10.10 -6.67
CA ILE A 11 1.54 -10.59 -8.06
C ILE A 11 2.32 -11.90 -8.18
N GLY A 12 1.59 -12.99 -8.41
CA GLY A 12 2.14 -14.27 -8.84
C GLY A 12 2.61 -14.23 -10.31
N ARG A 13 3.72 -14.93 -10.60
CA ARG A 13 4.39 -15.02 -11.92
C ARG A 13 3.53 -15.71 -12.99
N THR A 14 3.30 -15.08 -14.16
CA THR A 14 3.54 -15.56 -15.56
C THR A 14 2.66 -14.90 -16.65
N ASP A 15 3.33 -14.32 -17.65
CA ASP A 15 3.21 -14.40 -19.12
C ASP A 15 1.88 -14.22 -19.93
N ASP A 16 0.71 -13.86 -19.35
CA ASP A 16 -0.51 -13.62 -20.17
C ASP A 16 -1.11 -12.18 -20.07
N ILE A 17 -1.56 -11.66 -21.20
CA ILE A 17 -1.59 -10.24 -21.62
C ILE A 17 -2.88 -9.48 -21.21
N THR A 18 -3.88 -10.13 -20.62
CA THR A 18 -5.15 -9.47 -20.27
C THR A 18 -5.70 -9.78 -18.87
N LYS A 19 -4.96 -10.56 -18.07
CA LYS A 19 -5.25 -10.86 -16.67
C LYS A 19 -4.07 -11.68 -16.15
N PRO A 20 -3.37 -11.31 -15.07
CA PRO A 20 -2.39 -12.20 -14.49
C PRO A 20 -3.12 -13.46 -14.01
N PRO A 21 -2.84 -14.65 -14.56
CA PRO A 21 -3.40 -15.85 -14.01
C PRO A 21 -2.68 -16.05 -12.67
N ASN A 22 -3.42 -15.77 -11.57
CA ASN A 22 -2.99 -15.77 -10.16
C ASN A 22 -2.66 -14.41 -9.53
N ALA A 23 -3.08 -13.27 -10.11
CA ALA A 23 -3.42 -12.15 -9.24
C ALA A 23 -4.60 -12.61 -8.39
N ILE A 24 -4.40 -12.79 -7.09
CA ILE A 24 -5.53 -12.99 -6.19
C ILE A 24 -6.17 -11.62 -6.09
N ILE A 25 -7.14 -11.38 -6.97
CA ILE A 25 -7.96 -10.17 -6.93
C ILE A 25 -8.89 -10.33 -5.73
N ILE A 26 -8.41 -9.92 -4.57
CA ILE A 26 -9.18 -9.98 -3.32
C ILE A 26 -10.13 -8.78 -3.20
N HIS A 27 -9.90 -7.71 -3.99
CA HIS A 27 -10.68 -6.46 -3.91
C HIS A 27 -11.28 -5.94 -5.24
N GLY A 28 -11.35 -6.80 -6.27
CA GLY A 28 -11.97 -6.46 -7.56
C GLY A 28 -11.02 -5.79 -8.56
N PRO A 29 -11.50 -5.42 -9.77
CA PRO A 29 -10.64 -5.04 -10.89
C PRO A 29 -9.82 -3.75 -10.68
N TYR A 30 -10.21 -2.90 -9.73
CA TYR A 30 -9.50 -1.67 -9.42
C TYR A 30 -8.18 -1.91 -8.68
N GLU A 31 -8.05 -3.02 -7.94
CA GLU A 31 -6.82 -3.35 -7.22
C GLU A 31 -5.62 -3.40 -8.17
N CYS A 32 -5.65 -4.25 -9.19
CA CYS A 32 -4.55 -4.34 -10.15
C CYS A 32 -4.25 -3.02 -10.87
N LEU A 33 -5.28 -2.23 -11.18
CA LEU A 33 -5.10 -0.92 -11.80
C LEU A 33 -4.37 0.04 -10.85
N LEU A 34 -4.85 0.16 -9.61
CA LEU A 34 -4.33 1.11 -8.64
C LEU A 34 -2.93 0.73 -8.17
N ASN A 35 -2.62 -0.56 -8.06
CA ASN A 35 -1.26 -1.04 -7.81
C ASN A 35 -0.27 -0.51 -8.84
N THR A 36 -0.61 -0.66 -10.13
CA THR A 36 0.22 -0.16 -11.23
C THR A 36 0.32 1.36 -11.22
N VAL A 37 -0.78 2.08 -10.93
CA VAL A 37 -0.81 3.54 -10.83
C VAL A 37 0.10 4.03 -9.70
N GLU A 38 0.06 3.39 -8.54
CA GLU A 38 0.88 3.73 -7.37
C GLU A 38 2.35 3.38 -7.61
N ALA A 39 2.64 2.24 -8.22
CA ALA A 39 3.97 1.85 -8.67
C ALA A 39 4.58 2.90 -9.62
N CYS A 40 3.79 3.35 -10.60
CA CYS A 40 4.14 4.44 -11.50
C CYS A 40 4.39 5.75 -10.74
N ALA A 41 3.55 6.10 -9.76
CA ALA A 41 3.72 7.32 -8.97
C ALA A 41 5.03 7.33 -8.18
N ILE A 42 5.38 6.22 -7.53
CA ILE A 42 6.64 6.06 -6.79
C ILE A 42 7.84 6.24 -7.73
N ASN A 43 7.78 5.66 -8.92
CA ASN A 43 8.89 5.69 -9.85
C ASN A 43 9.05 7.07 -10.53
N ILE A 44 7.96 7.67 -10.99
CA ILE A 44 7.97 8.93 -11.76
C ILE A 44 8.22 10.14 -10.86
N TRP A 45 7.71 10.12 -9.64
CA TRP A 45 7.91 11.19 -8.65
C TRP A 45 8.75 10.66 -7.50
N PRO A 46 10.08 10.55 -7.63
CA PRO A 46 10.93 9.93 -6.61
C PRO A 46 10.95 10.71 -5.29
N GLU A 47 10.49 11.95 -5.26
CA GLU A 47 10.38 12.72 -4.03
C GLU A 47 9.18 12.27 -3.18
N LEU A 48 9.44 11.81 -1.95
CA LEU A 48 8.42 11.33 -1.00
C LEU A 48 7.25 12.30 -0.82
N ASN A 49 7.52 13.60 -0.81
CA ASN A 49 6.51 14.64 -0.66
C ASN A 49 5.59 14.81 -1.89
N ARG A 50 5.82 14.06 -2.97
CA ARG A 50 4.98 14.09 -4.17
C ARG A 50 4.18 12.81 -4.33
N TYR A 51 4.82 11.64 -4.36
CA TYR A 51 4.09 10.39 -4.56
C TYR A 51 3.27 9.99 -3.34
N PHE A 52 3.77 10.22 -2.12
CA PHE A 52 3.09 9.74 -0.92
C PHE A 52 1.73 10.44 -0.68
N PRO A 53 1.58 11.77 -0.84
CA PRO A 53 0.26 12.41 -0.81
C PRO A 53 -0.71 11.89 -1.87
N PHE A 54 -0.20 11.54 -3.05
CA PHE A 54 -1.01 10.97 -4.12
C PHE A 54 -1.53 9.57 -3.75
N ILE A 55 -0.65 8.66 -3.32
CA ILE A 55 -1.03 7.34 -2.82
C ILE A 55 -2.04 7.48 -1.67
N TYR A 56 -1.76 8.35 -0.69
CA TYR A 56 -2.67 8.58 0.43
C TYR A 56 -4.06 9.04 -0.02
N CYS A 57 -4.14 9.89 -1.04
CA CYS A 57 -5.42 10.32 -1.61
C CYS A 57 -6.15 9.16 -2.29
N VAL A 58 -5.46 8.32 -3.07
CA VAL A 58 -6.02 7.13 -3.73
C VAL A 58 -6.52 6.13 -2.69
N GLU A 59 -5.69 5.79 -1.71
CA GLU A 59 -6.03 4.87 -0.61
C GLU A 59 -7.22 5.36 0.23
N THR A 60 -7.35 6.68 0.43
CA THR A 60 -8.54 7.25 1.07
C THR A 60 -9.81 6.97 0.27
N LEU A 61 -9.74 7.07 -1.06
CA LEU A 61 -10.88 6.77 -1.93
C LEU A 61 -11.19 5.27 -1.94
N VAL A 62 -10.18 4.40 -1.90
CA VAL A 62 -10.37 2.94 -1.74
C VAL A 62 -11.11 2.63 -0.44
N TYR A 63 -10.65 3.21 0.67
CA TYR A 63 -11.28 3.07 1.99
C TYR A 63 -12.73 3.56 2.01
N GLU A 64 -13.04 4.63 1.28
CA GLU A 64 -14.40 5.17 1.13
C GLU A 64 -15.26 4.41 0.10
N HIS A 65 -14.76 3.34 -0.51
CA HIS A 65 -15.38 2.60 -1.62
C HIS A 65 -15.67 3.46 -2.86
N LYS A 66 -14.82 4.46 -3.10
CA LYS A 66 -14.83 5.40 -4.24
C LYS A 66 -13.58 5.26 -5.12
N GLN A 67 -12.98 4.07 -5.17
CA GLN A 67 -11.78 3.81 -5.97
C GLN A 67 -11.89 4.20 -7.45
N HIS A 68 -13.11 4.27 -8.00
CA HIS A 68 -13.36 4.76 -9.37
C HIS A 68 -13.08 6.26 -9.57
N GLU A 69 -12.95 7.04 -8.49
CA GLU A 69 -12.67 8.47 -8.51
C GLU A 69 -11.16 8.78 -8.32
N TRP A 70 -10.27 7.78 -8.41
CA TRP A 70 -8.84 7.92 -8.10
C TRP A 70 -8.15 9.05 -8.89
N GLU A 71 -8.53 9.28 -10.15
CA GLU A 71 -7.99 10.37 -10.99
C GLU A 71 -8.24 11.75 -10.38
N SER A 72 -9.28 11.92 -9.54
CA SER A 72 -9.54 13.18 -8.82
C SER A 72 -8.37 13.61 -7.91
N CYS A 73 -7.48 12.70 -7.57
CA CYS A 73 -6.28 12.99 -6.79
C CYS A 73 -5.26 13.85 -7.54
N PHE A 74 -5.24 13.81 -8.88
CA PHE A 74 -4.41 14.72 -9.68
C PHE A 74 -4.81 16.17 -9.46
N ASP A 75 -6.11 16.47 -9.62
CA ASP A 75 -6.64 17.83 -9.45
C ASP A 75 -6.51 18.32 -8.00
N LYS A 76 -6.82 17.46 -7.01
CA LYS A 76 -6.71 17.80 -5.59
C LYS A 76 -5.30 18.20 -5.17
N LEU A 77 -4.28 17.61 -5.81
CA LEU A 77 -2.87 17.81 -5.46
C LEU A 77 -2.12 18.70 -6.46
N GLY A 78 -2.77 19.13 -7.55
CA GLY A 78 -2.15 19.92 -8.61
C GLY A 78 -1.04 19.17 -9.35
N LEU A 79 -1.25 17.86 -9.59
CA LEU A 79 -0.29 16.98 -10.28
C LEU A 79 -0.67 16.83 -11.76
N ASP A 80 0.33 16.73 -12.64
CA ASP A 80 0.10 16.42 -14.06
C ASP A 80 -0.21 14.92 -14.20
N PRO A 81 -1.37 14.51 -14.73
CA PRO A 81 -1.72 13.10 -14.90
C PRO A 81 -0.90 12.42 -15.99
N LYS A 82 -0.42 13.16 -17.00
CA LYS A 82 0.15 12.56 -18.22
C LYS A 82 1.30 11.57 -17.98
N PRO A 83 2.27 11.84 -17.10
CA PRO A 83 3.35 10.88 -16.86
C PRO A 83 2.84 9.57 -16.27
N ILE A 84 1.87 9.64 -15.36
CA ILE A 84 1.25 8.45 -14.76
C ILE A 84 0.43 7.71 -15.82
N ASP A 85 -0.40 8.41 -16.59
CA ASP A 85 -1.18 7.85 -17.69
C ASP A 85 -0.32 7.10 -18.70
N GLN A 86 0.83 7.66 -19.07
CA GLN A 86 1.76 7.01 -19.99
C GLN A 86 2.40 5.75 -19.39
N CYS A 87 2.64 5.75 -18.08
CA CYS A 87 3.26 4.62 -17.40
C CYS A 87 2.30 3.45 -17.21
N TYR A 88 1.13 3.67 -16.61
CA TYR A 88 0.23 2.56 -16.27
C TYR A 88 -0.51 2.00 -17.50
N ASN A 89 -0.67 2.79 -18.58
CA ASN A 89 -1.18 2.29 -19.87
C ASN A 89 -0.08 1.70 -20.78
N GLY A 90 1.20 1.81 -20.40
CA GLY A 90 2.34 1.32 -21.17
C GLY A 90 2.95 0.04 -20.58
N GLU A 91 3.95 -0.52 -21.27
CA GLU A 91 4.71 -1.68 -20.76
C GLU A 91 5.48 -1.34 -19.48
N TYR A 92 5.78 -0.06 -19.23
CA TYR A 92 6.58 0.35 -18.08
C TYR A 92 5.89 0.07 -16.74
N GLY A 93 4.58 0.34 -16.63
CA GLY A 93 3.81 -0.01 -15.43
C GLY A 93 3.89 -1.51 -15.14
N LYS A 94 3.77 -2.35 -16.17
CA LYS A 94 3.90 -3.81 -16.04
C LYS A 94 5.29 -4.26 -15.60
N GLU A 95 6.35 -3.62 -16.10
CA GLU A 95 7.71 -3.90 -15.66
C GLU A 95 7.90 -3.59 -14.17
N LEU A 96 7.33 -2.47 -13.69
CA LEU A 96 7.36 -2.09 -12.28
C LEU A 96 6.61 -3.11 -11.40
N GLU A 97 5.41 -3.53 -11.80
CA GLU A 97 4.65 -4.55 -11.08
C GLU A 97 5.43 -5.87 -10.95
N LEU A 98 6.11 -6.31 -12.02
CA LEU A 98 6.95 -7.50 -11.99
C LEU A 98 8.17 -7.35 -11.07
N GLN A 99 8.74 -6.15 -10.97
CA GLN A 99 9.83 -5.85 -10.05
C GLN A 99 9.36 -5.92 -8.60
N TYR A 100 8.26 -5.25 -8.26
CA TYR A 100 7.70 -5.27 -6.91
C TYR A 100 7.25 -6.68 -6.50
N ALA A 101 6.63 -7.43 -7.41
CA ALA A 101 6.35 -8.85 -7.23
C ALA A 101 7.60 -9.67 -6.86
N ALA A 102 8.71 -9.45 -7.57
CA ALA A 102 9.97 -10.14 -7.29
C ALA A 102 10.53 -9.76 -5.92
N GLU A 103 10.47 -8.49 -5.53
CA GLU A 103 10.88 -8.02 -4.20
C GLU A 103 10.03 -8.63 -3.09
N THR A 104 8.72 -8.78 -3.31
CA THR A 104 7.77 -9.35 -2.33
C THR A 104 8.02 -10.84 -2.17
N ASN A 105 8.17 -11.57 -3.28
CA ASN A 105 8.50 -12.99 -3.26
C ASN A 105 9.88 -13.29 -2.64
N ALA A 106 10.78 -12.30 -2.64
CA ALA A 106 12.10 -12.41 -2.04
C ALA A 106 12.13 -12.14 -0.53
N LEU A 107 11.02 -11.72 0.09
CA LEU A 107 10.95 -11.46 1.52
C LEU A 107 11.37 -12.69 2.34
N GLN A 108 12.15 -12.44 3.40
CA GLN A 108 12.57 -13.45 4.37
C GLN A 108 12.27 -12.94 5.79
N PRO A 109 11.36 -13.58 6.54
CA PRO A 109 10.50 -14.69 6.10
C PRO A 109 9.48 -14.22 5.03
N PRO A 110 8.92 -15.13 4.22
CA PRO A 110 7.80 -14.81 3.34
C PRO A 110 6.66 -14.18 4.14
N HIS A 111 6.01 -13.17 3.56
CA HIS A 111 4.84 -12.55 4.19
C HIS A 111 3.68 -13.55 4.27
N LYS A 112 2.83 -13.38 5.29
CA LYS A 112 1.70 -14.29 5.57
C LYS A 112 0.35 -13.64 5.34
N TYR A 113 0.34 -12.33 5.26
CA TYR A 113 -0.81 -11.45 5.13
C TYR A 113 -0.29 -10.05 4.79
N VAL A 114 -1.24 -9.17 4.55
CA VAL A 114 -1.07 -7.75 4.27
C VAL A 114 -1.93 -6.96 5.25
N PRO A 115 -1.50 -5.77 5.72
CA PRO A 115 -0.19 -5.16 5.43
C PRO A 115 0.99 -5.93 6.03
N TRP A 116 2.12 -5.97 5.31
CA TRP A 116 3.37 -6.56 5.80
C TRP A 116 4.42 -5.47 6.03
N VAL A 117 4.67 -5.14 7.31
CA VAL A 117 5.58 -4.05 7.69
C VAL A 117 6.90 -4.60 8.19
N VAL A 118 7.99 -4.11 7.60
CA VAL A 118 9.37 -4.47 7.96
C VAL A 118 10.15 -3.22 8.37
N VAL A 119 10.78 -3.26 9.55
CA VAL A 119 11.64 -2.19 10.07
C VAL A 119 13.02 -2.76 10.39
N ASP A 120 14.06 -2.22 9.73
CA ASP A 120 15.47 -2.67 9.89
C ASP A 120 15.66 -4.19 9.69
N GLY A 121 14.88 -4.78 8.78
CA GLY A 121 14.91 -6.23 8.48
C GLY A 121 13.97 -7.08 9.35
N GLU A 122 13.36 -6.50 10.38
CA GLU A 122 12.48 -7.22 11.29
C GLU A 122 11.00 -7.03 10.89
N PRO A 123 10.26 -8.11 10.57
CA PRO A 123 8.83 -8.04 10.34
C PRO A 123 8.07 -7.79 11.66
N LEU A 124 7.12 -6.87 11.65
CA LEU A 124 6.38 -6.45 12.86
C LEU A 124 5.19 -7.35 13.20
N TYR A 125 4.73 -8.18 12.26
CA TYR A 125 3.53 -9.00 12.39
C TYR A 125 2.32 -8.16 12.84
N GLU A 126 1.57 -8.63 13.84
CA GLU A 126 0.37 -7.96 14.37
C GLU A 126 0.67 -6.65 15.11
N ASP A 127 1.94 -6.37 15.45
CA ASP A 127 2.35 -5.13 16.13
C ASP A 127 2.71 -4.01 15.13
N TYR A 128 2.25 -4.12 13.88
CA TYR A 128 2.57 -3.18 12.81
C TYR A 128 2.07 -1.75 13.11
N GLU A 129 0.98 -1.58 13.87
CA GLU A 129 0.48 -0.26 14.26
C GLU A 129 1.48 0.48 15.19
N ASN A 130 2.32 -0.27 15.90
CA ASN A 130 3.36 0.27 16.75
C ASN A 130 4.66 0.60 15.99
N PHE A 131 4.62 0.64 14.64
CA PHE A 131 5.79 0.86 13.79
C PHE A 131 6.66 2.04 14.23
N LEU A 132 6.07 3.13 14.72
CA LEU A 132 6.82 4.30 15.17
C LEU A 132 7.81 3.93 16.29
N SER A 133 7.41 3.09 17.25
CA SER A 133 8.30 2.63 18.32
C SER A 133 9.47 1.82 17.75
N TYR A 134 9.21 0.92 16.80
CA TYR A 134 10.26 0.15 16.13
C TYR A 134 11.23 1.03 15.36
N VAL A 135 10.72 2.03 14.63
CA VAL A 135 11.53 3.01 13.90
C VAL A 135 12.44 3.76 14.86
N CYS A 136 11.89 4.24 15.97
CA CYS A 136 12.64 4.96 16.98
C CYS A 136 13.72 4.09 17.66
N ASN A 137 13.44 2.81 17.88
CA ASN A 137 14.41 1.87 18.43
C ASN A 137 15.51 1.51 17.42
N ALA A 138 15.19 1.43 16.13
CA ALA A 138 16.13 1.15 15.05
C ALA A 138 16.98 2.37 14.65
N TYR A 139 16.59 3.58 15.05
CA TYR A 139 17.30 4.81 14.71
C TYR A 139 18.65 4.91 15.43
N LYS A 140 19.74 4.94 14.64
CA LYS A 140 21.13 5.00 15.13
C LYS A 140 21.73 6.42 15.09
N GLY A 141 20.96 7.43 14.67
CA GLY A 141 21.41 8.81 14.59
C GLY A 141 21.44 9.47 15.98
N THR A 142 22.30 10.49 16.12
CA THR A 142 22.46 11.24 17.38
C THR A 142 21.35 12.27 17.60
N ASP A 143 20.80 12.80 16.50
CA ASP A 143 19.71 13.78 16.53
C ASP A 143 18.39 13.02 16.52
N THR A 144 17.98 12.50 17.69
CA THR A 144 16.72 11.76 17.84
C THR A 144 15.53 12.66 17.56
N PRO A 145 14.63 12.30 16.61
CA PRO A 145 13.42 13.08 16.34
C PRO A 145 12.52 13.21 17.57
N GLN A 146 11.79 14.33 17.68
CA GLN A 146 10.83 14.55 18.77
C GLN A 146 9.77 13.44 18.85
N SER A 147 9.38 12.87 17.71
CA SER A 147 8.44 11.75 17.61
C SER A 147 8.95 10.47 18.33
N CYS A 148 10.25 10.37 18.58
CA CYS A 148 10.87 9.26 19.30
C CYS A 148 11.03 9.50 20.80
N THR A 149 10.54 10.64 21.31
CA THR A 149 10.54 10.89 22.75
C THR A 149 9.48 10.03 23.45
N LYS A 150 9.79 9.54 24.65
CA LYS A 150 8.86 8.73 25.46
C LYS A 150 7.51 9.42 25.68
N THR A 151 7.52 10.73 25.85
CA THR A 151 6.29 11.52 26.01
C THR A 151 5.40 11.45 24.78
N TYR A 152 5.98 11.51 23.58
CA TYR A 152 5.25 11.40 22.32
C TYR A 152 4.71 9.98 22.12
N LEU A 153 5.55 8.96 22.28
CA LEU A 153 5.13 7.56 22.15
C LEU A 153 3.98 7.21 23.12
N ASN A 154 4.09 7.65 24.38
CA ASN A 154 3.02 7.45 25.37
C ASN A 154 1.72 8.22 25.06
N ALA A 155 1.81 9.34 24.33
CA ALA A 155 0.63 10.08 23.90
C ALA A 155 -0.07 9.39 22.72
N VAL A 156 0.71 8.83 21.78
CA VAL A 156 0.20 8.02 20.65
C VAL A 156 -0.49 6.75 21.18
N SER A 157 0.13 6.01 22.10
CA SER A 157 -0.48 4.81 22.70
C SER A 157 -1.72 5.08 23.56
N LYS A 158 -1.92 6.32 24.03
CA LYS A 158 -3.12 6.73 24.79
C LYS A 158 -4.21 7.32 23.89
N GLY A 159 -3.87 7.63 22.64
CA GLY A 159 -4.76 8.13 21.61
C GLY A 159 -5.45 7.02 20.83
N GLU A 160 -5.82 5.91 21.50
CA GLU A 160 -6.68 4.87 20.92
C GLU A 160 -8.07 5.47 20.62
N GLY A 161 -8.17 6.17 19.48
CA GLY A 161 -9.38 6.10 18.70
C GLY A 161 -9.64 4.62 18.44
N LYS A 162 -10.87 4.17 18.70
CA LYS A 162 -11.32 2.82 18.33
C LYS A 162 -11.29 2.70 16.80
N TYR A 163 -10.13 2.47 16.22
CA TYR A 163 -10.00 2.08 14.84
C TYR A 163 -10.39 0.61 14.78
N LYS A 164 -11.66 0.36 14.45
CA LYS A 164 -12.04 -0.95 13.96
C LYS A 164 -11.29 -1.12 12.64
N HIS A 165 -10.19 -1.86 12.69
CA HIS A 165 -9.66 -2.50 11.50
C HIS A 165 -10.80 -3.37 10.95
N LEU A 166 -11.45 -2.88 9.88
CA LEU A 166 -12.54 -3.60 9.24
C LEU A 166 -11.89 -4.65 8.33
N VAL A 167 -11.44 -5.74 8.95
CA VAL A 167 -11.07 -6.96 8.24
C VAL A 167 -12.29 -7.41 7.45
N CYS A 168 -12.12 -7.62 6.14
CA CYS A 168 -13.15 -8.21 5.28
C CYS A 168 -13.56 -9.58 5.81
N TYR A 169 -14.64 -9.64 6.59
CA TYR A 169 -15.39 -10.87 6.84
C TYR A 169 -16.73 -10.76 6.13
N MET A 170 -16.77 -11.15 4.86
CA MET A 170 -18.04 -11.45 4.20
C MET A 170 -18.47 -12.86 4.60
N GLU A 171 -19.28 -12.93 5.64
CA GLU A 171 -20.09 -14.12 5.91
C GLU A 171 -21.08 -14.30 4.74
N ARG A 172 -21.11 -15.52 4.20
CA ARG A 172 -21.84 -15.90 2.98
C ARG A 172 -23.32 -15.45 3.05
N MET A 173 -23.72 -14.57 2.14
CA MET A 173 -25.13 -14.41 1.76
C MET A 173 -25.25 -14.81 0.29
N ILE A 174 -25.73 -16.02 0.06
CA ILE A 174 -26.16 -16.53 -1.24
C ILE A 174 -27.42 -15.73 -1.62
N PRO A 175 -27.45 -14.96 -2.72
CA PRO A 175 -28.69 -14.36 -3.19
C PRO A 175 -29.47 -15.44 -3.95
N THR A 176 -30.54 -15.94 -3.34
CA THR A 176 -31.58 -16.66 -4.07
C THR A 176 -32.30 -15.68 -4.98
N TRP A 177 -32.15 -15.87 -6.28
CA TRP A 177 -32.98 -15.23 -7.29
C TRP A 177 -34.37 -15.86 -7.26
N GLU A 178 -35.40 -15.09 -6.97
CA GLU A 178 -36.77 -15.38 -7.42
C GLU A 178 -37.57 -14.09 -7.55
N LYS A 179 -38.52 -14.16 -8.48
CA LYS A 179 -39.11 -13.10 -9.33
C LYS A 179 -39.94 -12.03 -8.63
#